data_AF-A0AA39V1J4-F1
#
_entry.id   AF-A0AA39V1J4-F1
#
_cell.length_a   1.000
_cell.length_b   1.000
_cell.length_c   1.000
_cell.angle_alpha   90.00
_cell.angle_beta   90.00
_cell.angle_gamma   90.00
#
_symmetry.space_group_name_H-M   'P 1'
#
loop_
_entity.id
_entity.type
_entity.pdbx_description
1 polymer ?
#
loop_
_entity_poly.entity_id
_entity_poly.type
_entity_poly.pdbx_seq_one_letter_code
_entity_poly.pdbx_strand_id
1 'polypeptide(L)'
;MTYFHMGRPKKYHTHEARLQAIRENSNRYYAKHRHVISAQRKLAYQNQSSHHVGEREKTFPITPQVTPPKVQNASQSTGHKGPHSTSSPPPDPFPKFDAEVLKILQQFEDFLVSKTPSDYVKFLLHCYFKDSSRRQGEIGLFVEPLDVLYKMQEAHRSISMKALQADGPSKRQKRLDCAGNEIGTLILWLEDIWRAGIDGPYGLRVAYNRNKLAWQREAKKSK
;
A
#
# COMPACT_ATOMS: atom_id res chain seq x y z
N MET A 1 -15.80 58.97 -27.36
CA MET A 1 -16.51 57.68 -27.16
C MET A 1 -15.54 56.69 -26.54
N THR A 2 -15.62 56.50 -25.22
CA THR A 2 -14.77 55.57 -24.46
C THR A 2 -15.38 54.17 -24.47
N TYR A 3 -14.66 53.20 -25.04
CA TYR A 3 -15.05 51.79 -25.04
C TYR A 3 -14.81 51.20 -23.65
N PHE A 4 -15.88 50.88 -22.92
CA PHE A 4 -15.79 50.06 -21.72
C PHE A 4 -15.52 48.61 -22.12
N HIS A 5 -14.31 48.14 -21.79
CA HIS A 5 -13.91 46.75 -21.93
C HIS A 5 -14.64 45.92 -20.85
N MET A 6 -15.79 45.35 -21.19
CA MET A 6 -16.51 44.42 -20.32
C MET A 6 -15.71 43.12 -20.23
N GLY A 7 -14.89 42.99 -19.18
CA GLY A 7 -14.08 41.80 -18.91
C GLY A 7 -14.95 40.54 -18.83
N ARG A 8 -14.40 39.40 -19.29
CA ARG A 8 -15.11 38.11 -19.29
C ARG A 8 -15.73 37.81 -17.90
N PRO A 9 -17.02 37.45 -17.84
CA PRO A 9 -17.66 37.05 -16.59
C PRO A 9 -16.91 35.88 -15.92
N LYS A 10 -16.71 35.96 -14.60
CA LYS A 10 -16.14 34.86 -13.81
C LYS A 10 -17.08 33.65 -13.88
N LYS A 11 -16.59 32.53 -14.40
CA LYS A 11 -17.33 31.27 -14.58
C LYS A 11 -17.89 30.68 -13.27
N TYR A 12 -17.28 31.01 -12.12
CA TYR A 12 -17.74 30.60 -10.80
C TYR A 12 -17.71 31.79 -9.84
N HIS A 13 -18.79 32.01 -9.10
CA HIS A 13 -18.94 33.13 -8.18
C HIS A 13 -18.43 32.83 -6.77
N THR A 14 -18.29 31.56 -6.40
CA THR A 14 -17.76 31.12 -5.10
C THR A 14 -16.69 30.04 -5.27
N HIS A 15 -15.78 29.95 -4.30
CA HIS A 15 -14.75 28.91 -4.26
C HIS A 15 -15.37 27.50 -4.18
N GLU A 16 -16.47 27.38 -3.44
CA GLU A 16 -17.23 26.14 -3.30
C GLU A 16 -17.86 25.70 -4.62
N ALA A 17 -18.45 26.61 -5.40
CA ALA A 17 -18.99 26.30 -6.73
C ALA A 17 -17.91 25.79 -7.69
N ARG A 18 -16.68 26.33 -7.58
CA ARG A 18 -15.54 25.83 -8.37
C ARG A 18 -15.16 24.41 -7.97
N LEU A 19 -15.06 24.11 -6.67
CA LEU A 19 -14.73 22.77 -6.19
C LEU A 19 -15.82 21.75 -6.56
N GLN A 20 -17.08 22.15 -6.48
CA GLN A 20 -18.20 21.33 -6.86
C GLN A 20 -18.17 20.98 -8.36
N ALA A 21 -17.91 21.96 -9.22
CA ALA A 21 -17.77 21.73 -10.67
C ALA A 21 -16.58 20.80 -11.00
N ILE A 22 -15.48 20.89 -10.26
CA ILE A 22 -14.33 19.97 -10.41
C ILE A 22 -14.73 18.54 -10.03
N ARG A 23 -15.40 18.35 -8.89
CA ARG A 23 -15.89 17.03 -8.45
C ARG A 23 -16.81 16.40 -9.49
N GLU A 24 -17.76 17.17 -10.01
CA GLU A 24 -18.70 16.71 -11.02
C GLU A 24 -18.01 16.36 -12.34
N ASN A 25 -17.03 17.16 -12.78
CA ASN A 25 -16.29 16.89 -14.01
C ASN A 25 -15.43 15.62 -13.87
N SER A 26 -14.75 15.44 -12.74
CA SER A 26 -13.99 14.22 -12.45
C SER A 26 -14.90 13.00 -12.41
N ASN A 27 -16.07 13.08 -11.77
CA ASN A 27 -17.06 12.00 -11.75
C ASN A 27 -17.54 11.62 -13.15
N ARG A 28 -17.87 12.62 -13.99
CA ARG A 28 -18.28 12.38 -15.39
C ARG A 28 -17.15 11.74 -16.19
N TYR A 29 -15.91 12.21 -16.02
CA TYR A 29 -14.75 11.63 -16.67
C TYR A 29 -14.55 10.16 -16.28
N TYR A 30 -14.57 9.86 -14.98
CA TYR A 30 -14.46 8.49 -14.48
C TYR A 30 -15.59 7.59 -14.97
N ALA A 31 -16.83 8.07 -14.95
CA ALA A 31 -17.97 7.32 -15.46
C ALA A 31 -17.80 6.97 -16.96
N LYS A 32 -17.37 7.95 -17.77
CA LYS A 32 -17.16 7.75 -19.21
C LYS A 32 -16.00 6.80 -19.53
N HIS A 33 -14.93 6.81 -18.74
CA HIS A 33 -13.70 6.07 -19.04
C HIS A 33 -13.48 4.86 -18.10
N ARG A 34 -14.47 4.49 -17.29
CA ARG A 34 -14.36 3.41 -16.29
C ARG A 34 -13.85 2.11 -16.90
N HIS A 35 -14.34 1.74 -18.08
CA HIS A 35 -13.95 0.50 -18.76
C HIS A 35 -12.51 0.52 -19.26
N VAL A 36 -12.05 1.64 -19.81
CA VAL A 36 -10.66 1.82 -20.27
C VAL A 36 -9.70 1.79 -19.08
N ILE A 37 -10.03 2.51 -18.01
CA ILE A 37 -9.25 2.53 -16.77
C ILE A 37 -9.18 1.12 -16.17
N SER A 38 -10.29 0.37 -16.16
CA SER A 38 -10.33 -1.01 -15.68
C SER A 38 -9.52 -1.97 -16.55
N ALA A 39 -9.57 -1.81 -17.88
CA ALA A 39 -8.80 -2.65 -18.81
C ALA A 39 -7.30 -2.41 -18.67
N GLN A 40 -6.88 -1.16 -18.54
CA GLN A 40 -5.47 -0.81 -18.27
C GLN A 40 -4.99 -1.39 -16.94
N ARG A 41 -5.81 -1.33 -15.88
CA ARG A 41 -5.49 -1.96 -14.59
C ARG A 41 -5.31 -3.47 -14.74
N LYS A 42 -6.20 -4.15 -15.48
CA LYS A 42 -6.12 -5.60 -15.71
C LYS A 42 -4.84 -5.98 -16.46
N LEU A 43 -4.46 -5.22 -17.48
CA LEU A 43 -3.21 -5.42 -18.23
C LEU A 43 -1.97 -5.21 -17.35
N ALA A 44 -1.98 -4.18 -16.49
CA ALA A 44 -0.89 -3.95 -15.54
C ALA A 44 -0.70 -5.14 -14.58
N TYR A 45 -1.79 -5.69 -14.05
CA TYR A 45 -1.72 -6.89 -13.20
C TYR A 45 -1.21 -8.13 -13.94
N GLN A 46 -1.63 -8.31 -15.20
CA GLN A 46 -1.21 -9.45 -16.01
C GLN A 46 0.29 -9.38 -16.36
N ASN A 47 0.80 -8.18 -16.68
CA ASN A 47 2.22 -7.97 -16.96
C ASN A 47 3.10 -8.15 -15.71
N GLN A 48 2.59 -7.81 -14.53
CA GLN A 48 3.29 -8.08 -13.26
C GLN A 48 3.34 -9.58 -12.92
N SER A 49 2.33 -10.36 -13.33
CA SER A 49 2.32 -11.82 -13.14
C SER A 49 3.26 -12.57 -14.08
N SER A 50 3.57 -12.02 -15.26
CA SER A 50 4.37 -12.70 -16.27
C SER A 50 5.89 -12.58 -16.04
N HIS A 51 6.33 -11.68 -15.16
CA HIS A 51 7.74 -11.47 -14.82
C HIS A 51 8.30 -12.40 -13.74
N HIS A 52 7.51 -13.36 -13.22
CA HIS A 52 7.93 -14.23 -12.12
C HIS A 52 8.15 -15.71 -12.50
N VAL A 53 8.11 -16.06 -13.80
CA VAL A 53 8.32 -17.45 -14.27
C VAL A 53 9.37 -17.46 -15.39
N GLY A 54 10.64 -17.47 -15.01
CA GLY A 54 11.75 -17.65 -15.95
C GLY A 54 13.07 -17.77 -15.20
N GLU A 55 13.72 -18.93 -15.33
CA GLU A 55 14.96 -19.41 -14.67
C GLU A 55 14.74 -20.14 -13.34
N ARG A 56 15.08 -21.43 -13.16
CA ARG A 56 15.88 -22.34 -13.99
C ARG A 56 15.62 -23.79 -13.54
N GLU A 57 15.25 -24.65 -14.48
CA GLU A 57 15.34 -26.10 -14.37
C GLU A 57 16.81 -26.55 -14.39
N LYS A 58 17.14 -27.59 -13.61
CA LYS A 58 18.18 -28.59 -13.90
C LYS A 58 17.76 -29.97 -13.34
N THR A 59 17.04 -30.75 -14.15
CA THR A 59 17.46 -32.05 -14.73
C THR A 59 18.04 -33.12 -13.75
N PHE A 60 17.21 -34.05 -13.21
CA PHE A 60 17.02 -35.51 -13.54
C PHE A 60 17.88 -36.51 -12.71
N PRO A 61 17.54 -37.84 -12.58
CA PRO A 61 16.53 -38.67 -13.29
C PRO A 61 15.55 -39.47 -12.37
N ILE A 62 14.27 -39.72 -12.71
CA ILE A 62 13.66 -40.86 -13.47
C ILE A 62 14.33 -42.22 -13.14
N THR A 63 13.69 -43.24 -12.54
CA THR A 63 12.82 -44.29 -13.16
C THR A 63 12.43 -45.32 -12.02
N PRO A 64 11.66 -46.43 -12.25
CA PRO A 64 10.20 -46.57 -12.41
C PRO A 64 9.50 -47.45 -11.32
N GLN A 65 8.20 -47.22 -11.12
CA GLN A 65 7.06 -48.19 -11.10
C GLN A 65 7.05 -49.45 -10.17
N VAL A 66 5.83 -49.76 -9.68
CA VAL A 66 5.19 -51.10 -9.56
C VAL A 66 4.66 -51.53 -8.16
N THR A 67 3.31 -51.60 -8.11
CA THR A 67 2.34 -52.40 -7.30
C THR A 67 2.04 -52.13 -5.82
N PRO A 68 0.73 -52.17 -5.44
CA PRO A 68 0.24 -52.31 -4.07
C PRO A 68 0.04 -53.80 -3.69
N PRO A 69 0.14 -54.15 -2.41
CA PRO A 69 -0.99 -54.83 -1.74
C PRO A 69 -1.07 -54.34 -0.26
N LYS A 70 -2.05 -54.64 0.60
CA LYS A 70 -3.01 -55.73 0.69
C LYS A 70 -4.06 -55.30 1.72
N VAL A 71 -5.34 -55.47 1.39
CA VAL A 71 -6.43 -55.49 2.37
C VAL A 71 -6.25 -56.74 3.23
N GLN A 72 -6.17 -56.59 4.56
CA GLN A 72 -6.53 -57.65 5.50
C GLN A 72 -7.32 -57.06 6.67
N ASN A 73 -8.64 -57.30 6.61
CA ASN A 73 -9.50 -57.38 7.77
C ASN A 73 -9.05 -58.56 8.65
N ALA A 74 -8.93 -58.34 9.95
CA ALA A 74 -9.13 -59.38 10.96
C ALA A 74 -9.67 -58.72 12.24
N SER A 75 -10.85 -59.18 12.65
CA SER A 75 -11.64 -58.73 13.79
C SER A 75 -11.11 -59.25 15.14
N GLN A 76 -11.76 -58.75 16.20
CA GLN A 76 -11.84 -59.25 17.59
C GLN A 76 -10.88 -58.54 18.57
N SER A 77 -11.39 -57.60 19.37
CA SER A 77 -12.13 -57.79 20.64
C SER A 77 -11.18 -57.99 21.83
N THR A 78 -11.04 -56.96 22.66
CA THR A 78 -11.30 -56.97 24.12
C THR A 78 -10.76 -55.68 24.72
N GLY A 79 -11.54 -55.08 25.62
CA GLY A 79 -11.36 -53.70 26.05
C GLY A 79 -10.13 -53.46 26.92
N HIS A 80 -9.64 -52.22 26.88
CA HIS A 80 -9.08 -51.53 28.04
C HIS A 80 -9.05 -50.02 27.79
N LYS A 81 -9.54 -49.28 28.80
CA LYS A 81 -9.27 -47.89 29.19
C LYS A 81 -8.70 -46.96 28.12
N GLY A 82 -9.49 -45.95 27.76
CA GLY A 82 -9.06 -44.87 26.88
C GLY A 82 -7.76 -44.20 27.36
N PRO A 83 -6.81 -43.91 26.45
CA PRO A 83 -5.80 -42.94 26.73
C PRO A 83 -6.38 -41.56 26.43
N HIS A 84 -6.40 -40.71 27.46
CA HIS A 84 -6.62 -39.28 27.32
C HIS A 84 -5.80 -38.77 26.13
N SER A 85 -6.49 -38.30 25.08
CA SER A 85 -5.86 -37.48 24.06
C SER A 85 -5.43 -36.19 24.75
N THR A 86 -4.19 -36.17 25.26
CA THR A 86 -3.49 -34.92 25.58
C THR A 86 -3.24 -34.22 24.25
N SER A 87 -4.27 -33.60 23.69
CA SER A 87 -4.08 -32.59 22.66
C SER A 87 -3.29 -31.48 23.32
N SER A 88 -2.00 -31.39 23.01
CA SER A 88 -1.20 -30.22 23.36
C SER A 88 -2.00 -28.97 22.97
N PRO A 89 -2.10 -27.95 23.84
CA PRO A 89 -2.79 -26.73 23.47
C PRO A 89 -2.21 -26.19 22.15
N PRO A 90 -3.05 -25.64 21.27
CA PRO A 90 -2.60 -25.14 19.98
C PRO A 90 -1.43 -24.15 20.18
N PRO A 91 -0.38 -24.23 19.35
CA PRO A 91 0.78 -23.34 19.47
C PRO A 91 0.36 -21.87 19.43
N ASP A 92 1.00 -21.04 20.25
CA ASP A 92 0.80 -19.59 20.21
C ASP A 92 1.14 -19.06 18.80
N PRO A 93 0.20 -18.41 18.08
CA PRO A 93 0.46 -17.90 16.74
C PRO A 93 1.25 -16.58 16.73
N PHE A 94 1.42 -15.89 17.86
CA PHE A 94 2.05 -14.56 17.91
C PHE A 94 3.49 -14.48 17.42
N PRO A 95 4.39 -15.44 17.74
CA PRO A 95 5.74 -15.43 17.19
C PRO A 95 5.78 -15.40 15.66
N LYS A 96 4.78 -16.02 15.01
CA LYS A 96 4.64 -15.98 13.55
C LYS A 96 4.19 -14.59 13.07
N PHE A 97 3.20 -13.99 13.72
CA PHE A 97 2.73 -12.65 13.38
C PHE A 97 3.84 -11.61 13.55
N ASP A 98 4.60 -11.69 14.65
CA ASP A 98 5.74 -10.81 14.90
C ASP A 98 6.80 -10.95 13.80
N ALA A 99 7.15 -12.18 13.41
CA ALA A 99 8.10 -12.42 12.33
C ALA A 99 7.61 -11.88 10.97
N GLU A 100 6.31 -12.01 10.67
CA GLU A 100 5.73 -11.47 9.44
C GLU A 100 5.70 -9.94 9.44
N VAL A 101 5.37 -9.28 10.56
CA VAL A 101 5.44 -7.83 10.68
C VAL A 101 6.87 -7.32 10.58
N LEU A 102 7.84 -7.97 11.24
CA LEU A 102 9.25 -7.59 11.13
C LEU A 102 9.75 -7.63 9.68
N LYS A 103 9.31 -8.59 8.87
CA LYS A 103 9.63 -8.63 7.44
C LYS A 103 9.07 -7.41 6.69
N ILE A 104 7.84 -6.99 7.00
CA ILE A 104 7.25 -5.80 6.37
C ILE A 104 8.01 -4.54 6.78
N LEU A 105 8.37 -4.42 8.06
CA LEU A 105 9.14 -3.27 8.55
C LEU A 105 10.53 -3.22 7.92
N GLN A 106 11.20 -4.38 7.76
CA GLN A 106 12.46 -4.44 7.03
C GLN A 106 12.29 -3.99 5.58
N GLN A 107 11.26 -4.48 4.88
CA GLN A 107 10.98 -4.05 3.51
C GLN A 107 10.69 -2.55 3.42
N PHE A 108 10.05 -1.98 4.44
CA PHE A 108 9.81 -0.54 4.53
C PHE A 108 11.13 0.23 4.72
N GLU A 109 12.02 -0.21 5.61
CA GLU A 109 13.35 0.40 5.78
C GLU A 109 14.19 0.32 4.51
N ASP A 110 14.19 -0.83 3.84
CA ASP A 110 14.88 -1.05 2.57
C ASP A 110 14.31 -0.13 1.48
N PHE A 111 12.98 0.03 1.43
CA PHE A 111 12.28 0.92 0.52
C PHE A 111 12.67 2.40 0.70
N LEU A 112 12.89 2.83 1.95
CA LEU A 112 13.36 4.19 2.23
C LEU A 112 14.84 4.40 1.89
N VAL A 113 15.58 3.33 1.59
CA VAL A 113 17.02 3.36 1.33
C VAL A 113 17.75 4.05 2.50
N SER A 114 17.48 3.55 3.71
CA SER A 114 18.05 4.01 4.98
C SER A 114 17.78 5.49 5.30
N LYS A 115 16.71 6.08 4.76
CA LYS A 115 16.27 7.44 5.09
C LYS A 115 15.17 7.40 6.14
N THR A 116 15.08 8.46 6.93
CA THR A 116 13.85 8.68 7.70
C THR A 116 12.68 8.95 6.73
N PRO A 117 11.42 8.67 7.11
CA PRO A 117 10.27 9.01 6.27
C PRO A 117 10.25 10.47 5.83
N SER A 118 10.67 11.38 6.71
CA SER A 118 10.73 12.82 6.41
C SER A 118 11.80 13.16 5.36
N ASP A 119 12.97 12.53 5.43
CA ASP A 119 14.04 12.76 4.47
C ASP A 119 13.75 12.11 3.13
N TYR A 120 13.05 10.98 3.11
CA TYR A 120 12.52 10.38 1.90
C TYR A 120 11.53 11.32 1.19
N VAL A 121 10.60 11.93 1.93
CA VAL A 121 9.69 12.95 1.37
C VAL A 121 10.45 14.14 0.79
N LYS A 122 11.44 14.69 1.51
CA LYS A 122 12.27 15.79 1.02
C LYS A 122 13.02 15.40 -0.27
N PHE A 123 13.54 14.18 -0.32
CA PHE A 123 14.19 13.63 -1.51
C PHE A 123 13.24 13.60 -2.70
N LEU A 124 12.01 13.10 -2.54
CA LEU A 124 11.02 13.07 -3.62
C LEU A 124 10.62 14.48 -4.09
N LEU A 125 10.40 15.41 -3.15
CA LEU A 125 10.11 16.81 -3.48
C LEU A 125 11.26 17.45 -4.27
N HIS A 126 12.50 17.20 -3.87
CA HIS A 126 13.67 17.68 -4.59
C HIS A 126 13.73 17.13 -6.01
N CYS A 127 13.48 15.82 -6.20
CA CYS A 127 13.38 15.20 -7.53
C CYS A 127 12.28 15.83 -8.38
N TYR A 128 11.09 16.06 -7.80
CA TYR A 128 9.94 16.62 -8.50
C TYR A 128 10.15 18.07 -8.98
N PHE A 129 10.88 18.87 -8.21
CA PHE A 129 11.17 20.27 -8.55
C PHE A 129 12.46 20.48 -9.35
N LYS A 130 13.26 19.44 -9.60
CA LYS A 130 14.56 19.58 -10.26
C LYS A 130 14.41 20.00 -11.74
N ASP A 131 14.62 21.30 -11.97
CA ASP A 131 14.46 22.01 -13.26
C ASP A 131 15.28 21.44 -14.43
N SER A 132 16.40 20.74 -14.16
CA SER A 132 17.26 20.19 -15.22
C SER A 132 16.86 18.80 -15.71
N SER A 133 15.81 18.20 -15.15
CA SER A 133 15.35 16.87 -15.53
C SER A 133 14.13 16.95 -16.45
N ARG A 134 14.05 16.05 -17.43
CA ARG A 134 12.81 15.81 -18.20
C ARG A 134 11.61 15.37 -17.34
N ARG A 135 11.85 15.16 -16.04
CA ARG A 135 10.93 14.65 -15.02
C ARG A 135 10.39 15.73 -14.09
N GLN A 136 10.67 17.01 -14.36
CA GLN A 136 10.08 18.08 -13.57
C GLN A 136 8.56 18.02 -13.65
N GLY A 137 7.89 18.07 -12.50
CA GLY A 137 6.43 17.98 -12.46
C GLY A 137 5.90 16.56 -12.73
N GLU A 138 6.75 15.54 -12.82
CA GLU A 138 6.33 14.17 -13.04
C GLU A 138 5.65 13.64 -11.77
N ILE A 139 4.32 13.58 -11.81
CA ILE A 139 3.52 13.10 -10.68
C ILE A 139 3.78 11.61 -10.36
N GLY A 140 4.30 10.86 -11.34
CA GLY A 140 4.70 9.45 -11.19
C GLY A 140 5.68 9.23 -10.04
N LEU A 141 6.50 10.24 -9.72
CA LEU A 141 7.43 10.22 -8.57
C LEU A 141 6.75 9.99 -7.22
N PHE A 142 5.45 10.28 -7.10
CA PHE A 142 4.68 10.01 -5.89
C PHE A 142 3.78 8.79 -6.04
N VAL A 143 3.30 8.50 -7.26
CA VAL A 143 2.39 7.37 -7.52
C VAL A 143 3.09 6.03 -7.31
N GLU A 144 4.31 5.86 -7.85
CA GLU A 144 5.05 4.60 -7.72
C GLU A 144 5.36 4.24 -6.25
N PRO A 145 5.90 5.16 -5.42
CA PRO A 145 6.02 4.97 -3.98
C PRO A 145 4.71 4.61 -3.28
N LEU A 146 3.61 5.30 -3.61
CA LEU A 146 2.31 5.07 -2.98
C LEU A 146 1.79 3.66 -3.23
N ASP A 147 1.93 3.13 -4.46
CA ASP A 147 1.50 1.77 -4.80
C ASP A 147 2.22 0.71 -3.96
N VAL A 148 3.53 0.89 -3.74
CA VAL A 148 4.33 -0.01 -2.91
C VAL A 148 3.90 0.08 -1.44
N LEU A 149 3.76 1.29 -0.92
CA LEU A 149 3.36 1.52 0.47
C LEU A 149 1.95 0.99 0.77
N TYR A 150 1.01 1.11 -0.17
CA TYR A 150 -0.33 0.53 -0.03
C TYR A 150 -0.29 -0.99 0.10
N LYS A 151 0.57 -1.67 -0.69
CA LYS A 151 0.76 -3.12 -0.57
C LYS A 151 1.32 -3.51 0.80
N MET A 152 2.31 -2.76 1.30
CA MET A 152 2.89 -2.99 2.63
C MET A 152 1.85 -2.75 3.75
N GLN A 153 1.07 -1.68 3.66
CA GLN A 153 0.03 -1.36 4.63
C GLN A 153 -1.08 -2.41 4.63
N GLU A 154 -1.50 -2.90 3.47
CA GLU A 154 -2.50 -3.95 3.38
C GLU A 154 -1.99 -5.28 3.95
N ALA A 155 -0.74 -5.64 3.65
CA ALA A 155 -0.10 -6.82 4.24
C ALA A 155 -0.03 -6.72 5.77
N HIS A 156 0.37 -5.56 6.30
CA HIS A 156 0.41 -5.31 7.75
C HIS A 156 -0.99 -5.41 8.37
N ARG A 157 -1.98 -4.76 7.76
CA ARG A 157 -3.38 -4.80 8.21
C ARG A 157 -3.93 -6.23 8.22
N SER A 158 -3.59 -7.03 7.21
CA SER A 158 -3.98 -8.45 7.16
C SER A 158 -3.43 -9.24 8.35
N ILE A 159 -2.17 -9.00 8.74
CA ILE A 159 -1.55 -9.66 9.90
C ILE A 159 -2.19 -9.15 11.20
N SER A 160 -2.38 -7.84 11.35
CA SER A 160 -3.07 -7.25 12.51
C SER A 160 -4.47 -7.84 12.72
N MET A 161 -5.22 -8.04 11.64
CA MET A 161 -6.54 -8.66 11.69
C MET A 161 -6.48 -10.13 12.13
N LYS A 162 -5.50 -10.91 11.65
CA LYS A 162 -5.29 -12.29 12.09
C LYS A 162 -4.89 -12.37 13.57
N ALA A 163 -4.02 -11.47 14.02
CA ALA A 163 -3.64 -11.36 15.43
C ALA A 163 -4.83 -11.00 16.32
N LEU A 164 -5.68 -10.07 15.87
CA LEU A 164 -6.92 -9.70 16.56
C LEU A 164 -7.91 -10.87 16.64
N GLN A 165 -8.04 -11.67 15.57
CA GLN A 165 -8.89 -12.87 15.58
C GLN A 165 -8.36 -13.95 16.52
N ALA A 166 -7.04 -14.09 16.63
CA ALA A 166 -6.41 -15.14 17.44
C ALA A 166 -6.48 -14.86 18.95
N ASP A 167 -6.38 -13.61 19.38
CA ASP A 167 -6.18 -13.26 20.81
C ASP A 167 -7.02 -12.07 21.28
N GLY A 168 -7.87 -11.53 20.41
CA GLY A 168 -8.67 -10.35 20.72
C GLY A 168 -7.82 -9.08 20.93
N PRO A 169 -8.42 -8.03 21.49
CA PRO A 169 -7.75 -6.73 21.71
C PRO A 169 -6.77 -6.80 22.89
N SER A 170 -5.62 -7.45 22.69
CA SER A 170 -4.58 -7.62 23.70
C SER A 170 -3.45 -6.59 23.58
N LYS A 171 -2.57 -6.51 24.60
CA LYS A 171 -1.41 -5.60 24.57
C LYS A 171 -0.45 -5.93 23.42
N ARG A 172 -0.26 -7.21 23.11
CA ARG A 172 0.61 -7.68 22.01
C ARG A 172 -0.03 -7.39 20.65
N GLN A 173 -1.35 -7.59 20.51
CA GLN A 173 -2.08 -7.18 19.31
C GLN A 173 -1.96 -5.67 19.07
N LYS A 174 -2.15 -4.84 20.10
CA LYS A 174 -2.02 -3.37 19.97
C LYS A 174 -0.63 -2.94 19.58
N ARG A 175 0.42 -3.57 20.13
CA ARG A 175 1.81 -3.32 19.72
C ARG A 175 2.03 -3.63 18.24
N LEU A 176 1.53 -4.78 17.79
CA LEU A 176 1.62 -5.22 16.41
C LEU A 176 0.89 -4.26 15.46
N ASP A 177 -0.32 -3.82 15.85
CA ASP A 177 -1.12 -2.86 15.10
C ASP A 177 -0.41 -1.49 14.99
N CYS A 178 0.19 -1.02 16.09
CA CYS A 178 0.94 0.24 16.10
C CYS A 178 2.25 0.18 15.30
N ALA A 179 2.82 -1.01 15.07
CA ALA A 179 4.11 -1.14 14.40
C ALA A 179 4.07 -0.61 12.94
N GLY A 180 2.92 -0.71 12.27
CA GLY A 180 2.72 -0.22 10.90
C GLY A 180 2.42 1.29 10.79
N ASN A 181 2.40 2.03 11.91
CA ASN A 181 2.01 3.44 11.92
C ASN A 181 2.88 4.32 11.02
N GLU A 182 4.18 4.03 10.92
CA GLU A 182 5.09 4.82 10.09
C GLU A 182 4.79 4.67 8.59
N ILE A 183 4.38 3.47 8.16
CA ILE A 183 3.94 3.20 6.78
C ILE A 183 2.72 4.05 6.48
N GLY A 184 1.71 4.03 7.35
CA GLY A 184 0.49 4.82 7.20
C GLY A 184 0.75 6.34 7.23
N THR A 185 1.67 6.78 8.09
CA THR A 185 2.08 8.19 8.17
C THR A 185 2.71 8.65 6.87
N LEU A 186 3.64 7.85 6.31
CA LEU A 186 4.27 8.19 5.05
C LEU A 186 3.27 8.21 3.88
N ILE A 187 2.33 7.25 3.82
CA ILE A 187 1.24 7.25 2.83
C ILE A 187 0.49 8.57 2.90
N LEU A 188 0.05 8.98 4.09
CA LEU A 188 -0.71 10.22 4.28
C LEU A 188 0.07 11.43 3.77
N TRP A 189 1.37 11.49 4.07
CA TRP A 189 2.24 12.58 3.62
C TRP A 189 2.38 12.61 2.09
N LEU A 190 2.59 11.46 1.46
CA LEU A 190 2.72 11.36 0.01
C LEU A 190 1.41 11.62 -0.72
N GLU A 191 0.27 11.19 -0.17
CA GLU A 191 -1.05 11.52 -0.70
C GLU A 191 -1.32 13.03 -0.68
N ASP A 192 -0.97 13.70 0.42
CA ASP A 192 -1.17 15.15 0.56
C ASP A 192 -0.31 15.93 -0.46
N ILE A 193 0.93 15.48 -0.67
CA ILE A 193 1.83 16.02 -1.69
C ILE A 193 1.29 15.76 -3.10
N TRP A 194 0.88 14.52 -3.38
CA TRP A 194 0.31 14.13 -4.66
C TRP A 194 -0.93 14.97 -4.99
N ARG A 195 -1.86 15.14 -4.04
CA ARG A 195 -3.05 15.99 -4.19
C ARG A 195 -2.67 17.46 -4.47
N ALA A 196 -1.64 17.98 -3.82
CA ALA A 196 -1.17 19.35 -4.05
C ALA A 196 -0.43 19.51 -5.39
N GLY A 197 0.17 18.45 -5.92
CA GLY A 197 0.96 18.44 -7.15
C GLY A 197 0.23 17.98 -8.41
N ILE A 198 -0.97 17.38 -8.31
CA ILE A 198 -1.67 16.77 -9.45
C ILE A 198 -2.01 17.77 -10.57
N ASP A 199 -2.28 19.04 -10.20
CA ASP A 199 -2.55 20.13 -11.14
C ASP A 199 -1.27 20.80 -11.66
N GLY A 200 -0.10 20.29 -11.27
CA GLY A 200 1.22 20.78 -11.64
C GLY A 200 2.04 21.36 -10.48
N PRO A 201 3.28 21.78 -10.75
CA PRO A 201 4.26 22.13 -9.72
C PRO A 201 3.93 23.41 -8.94
N TYR A 202 3.15 24.32 -9.52
CA TYR A 202 2.82 25.60 -8.87
C TYR A 202 2.00 25.40 -7.59
N GLY A 203 0.98 24.56 -7.62
CA GLY A 203 0.12 24.27 -6.46
C GLY A 203 0.92 23.70 -5.29
N LEU A 204 1.75 22.70 -5.58
CA LEU A 204 2.63 22.08 -4.60
C LEU A 204 3.65 23.07 -4.03
N ARG A 205 4.24 23.93 -4.87
CA ARG A 205 5.19 24.95 -4.42
C ARG A 205 4.54 25.94 -3.45
N VAL A 206 3.33 26.39 -3.75
CA VAL A 206 2.56 27.29 -2.87
C VAL A 206 2.22 26.59 -1.54
N ALA A 207 1.79 25.34 -1.57
CA ALA A 207 1.49 24.56 -0.37
C ALA A 207 2.74 24.36 0.51
N TYR A 208 3.85 23.97 -0.10
CA TYR A 208 5.14 23.78 0.56
C TYR A 208 5.64 25.06 1.25
N ASN A 209 5.69 26.18 0.52
CA ASN A 209 6.18 27.46 1.05
C ASN A 209 5.30 27.99 2.18
N ARG A 210 4.00 27.69 2.16
CA ARG A 210 3.06 28.07 3.22
C ARG A 210 3.05 27.07 4.40
N ASN A 211 3.93 26.07 4.39
CA ASN A 211 3.98 24.99 5.38
C ASN A 211 2.62 24.28 5.55
N LYS A 212 1.91 24.10 4.43
CA LYS A 212 0.57 23.51 4.41
C LYS A 212 0.58 22.01 4.19
N LEU A 213 1.73 21.35 3.97
CA LEU A 213 1.78 19.91 3.79
C LEU A 213 1.70 19.16 5.13
N ALA A 214 1.11 17.97 5.14
CA ALA A 214 0.86 17.16 6.33
C ALA A 214 2.09 16.98 7.22
N TRP A 215 3.20 16.51 6.65
CA TRP A 215 4.45 16.30 7.36
C TRP A 215 5.03 17.59 7.96
N GLN A 216 4.84 18.74 7.30
CA GLN A 216 5.28 20.05 7.82
C GLN A 216 4.42 20.53 8.99
N ARG A 217 3.12 20.16 9.01
CA ARG A 217 2.21 20.50 10.11
C ARG A 217 2.48 19.64 11.34
N GLU A 218 2.81 18.37 11.15
CA GLU A 218 3.15 17.44 12.24
C GLU A 218 4.46 17.85 12.92
N ALA A 219 5.50 18.18 12.15
CA ALA A 219 6.78 18.67 12.68
C ALA A 219 6.64 19.95 13.54
N LYS A 220 5.56 20.72 13.36
CA LYS A 220 5.27 21.92 14.16
C LYS A 220 4.51 21.64 15.45
N LYS A 221 3.79 20.52 15.53
CA LYS A 221 3.05 20.12 16.75
C LYS A 221 3.97 19.53 17.83
N SER A 222 5.17 19.12 17.44
CA SER A 222 6.18 18.53 18.34
C SER A 222 7.16 19.56 18.92
N LYS A 223 6.88 20.86 18.75
CA LYS A 223 7.62 21.98 19.37
C LYS A 223 6.71 22.70 20.33
#